data_AF-A0A947RIR9-F1
#
_entry.id   AF-A0A947RIR9-F1
#
_cell.length_a   1.000
_cell.length_b   1.000
_cell.length_c   1.000
_cell.angle_alpha   90.00
_cell.angle_beta   90.00
_cell.angle_gamma   90.00
#
_symmetry.space_group_name_H-M   'P 1'
#
loop_
_entity.id
_entity.type
_entity.pdbx_description
1 polymer ?
#
loop_
_entity_poly.entity_id
_entity_poly.type
_entity_poly.pdbx_seq_one_letter_code
_entity_poly.pdbx_strand_id
1 'polypeptide(L)' 'MSKVCEICGKGPVMGRKYNKLMSKYNPTPKVSKKPNLQWATLASGERVKVCTRCKKTLLKKNKGK' A
#
# COMPACT_ATOMS: atom_id res chain seq x y z
N MET A 1 -13.39 -0.12 -8.99
CA MET A 1 -12.87 -0.74 -7.74
C MET A 1 -11.85 0.20 -7.11
N SER A 2 -12.14 0.73 -5.93
CA SER A 2 -11.26 1.65 -5.20
C SER A 2 -9.92 0.99 -4.90
N LYS A 3 -8.79 1.66 -5.23
CA LYS A 3 -7.44 1.17 -4.90
C LYS A 3 -7.09 1.55 -3.46
N VAL A 4 -7.98 1.20 -2.54
CA VAL A 4 -7.91 1.55 -1.13
C VAL A 4 -7.79 0.27 -0.32
N CYS A 5 -6.98 0.29 0.73
CA CYS A 5 -6.92 -0.80 1.69
C CYS A 5 -8.11 -0.72 2.63
N GLU A 6 -8.91 -1.78 2.70
CA GLU A 6 -10.13 -1.82 3.54
C GLU A 6 -9.82 -1.74 5.05
N ILE A 7 -8.65 -2.21 5.49
CA ILE A 7 -8.26 -2.21 6.92
C ILE A 7 -7.72 -0.85 7.41
N CYS A 8 -6.98 -0.12 6.58
CA CYS A 8 -6.26 1.08 7.04
C CYS A 8 -6.53 2.33 6.20
N GLY A 9 -7.50 2.27 5.27
CA GLY A 9 -7.90 3.40 4.43
C GLY A 9 -6.82 3.92 3.47
N LYS A 10 -5.66 3.27 3.37
CA LYS A 10 -4.56 3.72 2.49
C LYS A 10 -5.03 3.74 1.05
N GLY A 11 -5.11 4.93 0.49
CA GLY A 11 -5.44 5.17 -0.91
C GLY A 11 -4.22 5.55 -1.76
N PRO A 12 -4.44 5.79 -3.07
CA PRO A 12 -3.42 6.32 -3.95
C PRO A 12 -3.07 7.76 -3.56
N VAL A 13 -1.79 8.10 -3.59
CA VAL A 13 -1.28 9.45 -3.31
C VAL A 13 -0.53 9.98 -4.52
N MET A 14 -0.71 11.26 -4.84
CA MET A 14 0.07 11.92 -5.88
C MET A 14 1.47 12.26 -5.35
N GLY A 15 2.50 11.81 -6.06
CA GLY A 15 3.87 12.13 -5.71
C GLY A 15 4.71 12.35 -6.96
N ARG A 16 5.77 13.14 -6.84
CA ARG A 16 6.83 13.23 -7.85
C ARG A 16 8.13 12.68 -7.31
N LYS A 17 9.02 12.27 -8.19
CA LYS A 17 10.41 12.00 -7.87
C LYS A 17 11.22 13.27 -8.16
N TYR A 18 12.31 13.45 -7.44
CA TYR A 18 13.34 14.40 -7.85
C TYR A 18 14.58 13.59 -8.20
N ASN A 19 15.09 13.82 -9.40
CA ASN A 19 16.37 13.23 -9.80
C ASN A 19 17.46 14.19 -9.36
N LYS A 20 18.37 13.71 -8.50
CA LYS A 20 19.53 14.48 -8.07
C LYS A 20 20.56 14.47 -9.20
N LEU A 21 20.85 15.65 -9.73
CA LEU A 21 22.06 15.92 -10.50
C LEU A 21 23.14 16.41 -9.53
N MET A 22 24.38 16.58 -9.99
CA MET A 22 25.56 16.92 -9.18
C MET A 22 25.23 17.76 -7.92
N SER A 23 24.66 18.96 -8.11
CA SER A 23 24.30 19.89 -7.03
C SER A 23 22.80 20.24 -6.96
N LYS A 24 21.99 19.90 -7.98
CA LYS A 24 20.58 20.34 -8.09
C LYS A 24 19.60 19.18 -8.29
N TYR A 25 18.42 19.31 -7.71
CA TYR A 25 17.31 18.37 -7.89
C TYR A 25 16.40 18.80 -9.04
N ASN A 26 16.24 17.95 -10.05
CA ASN A 26 15.29 18.20 -11.15
C ASN A 26 13.96 17.45 -10.88
N PRO A 27 12.82 18.16 -10.77
CA PRO A 27 11.52 17.52 -10.53
C PRO A 27 11.03 16.72 -11.75
N THR A 28 10.49 15.53 -11.52
CA THR A 28 9.78 14.76 -12.55
C THR A 28 8.28 15.09 -12.55
N PRO A 29 7.54 14.69 -13.60
CA PRO A 29 6.07 14.73 -13.58
C PRO A 29 5.49 14.04 -12.34
N LYS A 30 4.32 14.53 -11.89
CA LYS A 30 3.58 13.93 -10.78
C LYS A 30 2.96 12.62 -11.26
N VAL A 31 3.16 11.56 -10.51
CA VAL A 31 2.60 10.22 -10.77
C VAL A 31 1.78 9.74 -9.57
N SER A 32 0.73 8.97 -9.86
CA SER A 32 -0.08 8.33 -8.82
C SER A 32 0.66 7.13 -8.24
N LYS A 33 0.99 7.19 -6.95
CA LYS A 33 1.58 6.09 -6.19
C LYS A 33 0.48 5.31 -5.49
N LYS A 34 0.30 4.05 -5.88
CA LYS A 34 -0.74 3.18 -5.34
C LYS A 34 -0.18 2.33 -4.20
N PRO A 35 -0.97 2.02 -3.17
CA PRO A 35 -0.59 1.05 -2.16
C PRO A 35 -0.46 -0.34 -2.80
N ASN A 36 0.47 -1.15 -2.30
CA ASN A 36 0.63 -2.53 -2.74
C ASN A 36 -0.49 -3.38 -2.11
N LEU A 37 -1.61 -3.50 -2.82
CA LEU A 37 -2.81 -4.22 -2.41
C LEU A 37 -2.71 -5.69 -2.78
N GLN A 38 -3.06 -6.55 -1.84
CA GLN A 38 -2.99 -7.99 -1.94
C GLN A 38 -4.27 -8.59 -1.36
N TRP A 39 -4.69 -9.73 -1.88
CA TRP A 39 -5.79 -10.48 -1.30
C TRP A 39 -5.37 -11.09 0.04
N ALA A 40 -6.24 -10.97 1.03
CA ALA A 40 -6.16 -11.67 2.30
C ALA A 40 -7.54 -12.22 2.69
N THR A 41 -7.53 -13.40 3.31
CA THR A 41 -8.68 -14.00 3.96
C THR A 41 -8.75 -13.52 5.40
N LEU A 42 -9.91 -13.01 5.80
CA LEU A 42 -10.22 -12.70 7.19
C LEU A 42 -10.55 -13.97 7.97
N ALA A 43 -10.51 -13.90 9.28
CA ALA A 43 -10.93 -14.99 10.16
C ALA A 43 -12.43 -15.33 9.99
N SER A 44 -13.23 -14.39 9.48
CA SER A 44 -14.64 -14.58 9.11
C SER A 44 -14.83 -15.37 7.80
N GLY A 45 -13.76 -15.71 7.07
CA GLY A 45 -13.83 -16.42 5.77
C GLY A 45 -13.91 -15.50 4.54
N GLU A 46 -14.15 -14.20 4.73
CA GLU A 46 -14.26 -13.24 3.64
C GLU A 46 -12.90 -12.88 3.03
N ARG A 47 -12.90 -12.56 1.72
CA ARG A 47 -11.70 -12.13 0.98
C ARG A 47 -11.74 -10.63 0.75
N VAL A 48 -10.75 -9.93 1.27
CA VAL A 48 -10.63 -8.48 1.22
C VAL A 48 -9.32 -8.03 0.57
N LYS A 49 -9.30 -6.86 -0.07
CA LYS A 49 -8.07 -6.26 -0.59
C LYS A 49 -7.40 -5.42 0.48
N VAL A 50 -6.21 -5.85 0.89
CA VAL A 50 -5.47 -5.22 1.99
C VAL A 50 -4.05 -4.88 1.56
N CYS A 51 -3.47 -3.84 2.14
CA CYS A 51 -2.07 -3.52 1.89
C CYS A 51 -1.15 -4.60 2.48
N THR A 52 0.05 -4.78 1.90
CA THR A 52 1.04 -5.77 2.35
C THR A 52 1.39 -5.65 3.84
N ARG A 53 1.42 -4.43 4.40
CA ARG A 53 1.65 -4.21 5.85
C ARG A 53 0.52 -4.79 6.72
N CYS A 54 -0.73 -4.60 6.31
CA CYS A 54 -1.90 -5.17 6.98
C CYS A 54 -1.95 -6.68 6.82
N LYS A 55 -1.63 -7.22 5.63
CA LYS A 55 -1.54 -8.67 5.41
C LYS A 55 -0.50 -9.31 6.35
N LYS A 56 0.68 -8.71 6.49
CA LYS A 56 1.74 -9.24 7.37
C LYS A 56 1.32 -9.23 8.84
N THR A 57 0.58 -8.22 9.29
CA THR A 57 0.09 -8.15 10.67
C THR A 57 -1.02 -9.16 10.94
N LEU A 58 -1.92 -9.39 9.98
CA LEU A 58 -2.92 -10.47 10.07
C LEU A 58 -2.27 -11.85 10.21
N LEU A 59 -1.27 -12.15 9.38
CA LEU A 59 -0.56 -13.45 9.42
C LEU A 59 0.16 -13.69 10.77
N LYS A 60 0.70 -12.64 11.40
CA LYS A 60 1.31 -12.76 12.73
C LYS A 60 0.29 -13.09 13.81
N LYS A 61 -0.88 -12.45 13.79
CA LYS A 61 -1.96 -12.71 14.76
C LYS A 61 -2.46 -14.16 14.67
N ASN A 62 -2.47 -14.73 13.48
CA ASN A 62 -2.91 -16.12 13.27
C ASN A 62 -1.87 -17.17 13.69
N LYS A 63 -0.57 -16.83 13.75
CA LYS A 63 0.51 -17.75 14.14
C LYS A 63 0.73 -17.84 15.66
N GLY A 64 0.19 -16.90 16.42
CA GLY A 64 0.31 -16.87 17.89
C GLY A 64 -0.91 -17.45 18.61
N LYS A 65 -1.75 -18.20 17.90
CA LYS A 65 -2.81 -19.04 18.44
C LYS A 65 -2.45 -20.50 18.25
#